data_AF-A0A8H7IN55-F1
#
_entry.id   AF-A0A8H7IN55-F1
#
_cell.length_a   1.000
_cell.length_b   1.000
_cell.length_c   1.000
_cell.angle_alpha   90.00
_cell.angle_beta   90.00
_cell.angle_gamma   90.00
#
_symmetry.space_group_name_H-M   'P 1'
#
loop_
_entity.id
_entity.type
_entity.pdbx_description
1 polymer ?
#
loop_
_entity_poly.entity_id
_entity_poly.type
_entity_poly.pdbx_seq_one_letter_code
_entity_poly.pdbx_strand_id
1 'polypeptide(L)'
;MWRPGDDFQTVDSVGLFETEMYLSGMHGGHSGGKTSSFKRCLFLNLIGRPDIADRLVAAIKTRPTPLCYLHLLQGGGAIQDVEADASAFGCRDWDFACVITGVWPRSEDGTETARSAVRWVYSVAGDLLPFSSEAYGADLGPDPRDAALAAEAFGPNRLRLARLKHSMDPRGVLSYACPLPKAPKDPKLIILVTGEICVGKDYCAKIWVSMFTRCIQENITTRVASISDAIKAEYAAAAGADLGGLRLNRAYKEQHRPALTAFFQKQI
;
A
#
# COMPACT_ATOMS: atom_id res chain seq x y z
N MET A 1 -0.03 0.56 -48.48
CA MET A 1 0.07 1.90 -47.86
C MET A 1 -1.30 2.18 -47.20
N TRP A 2 -1.47 1.82 -45.93
CA TRP A 2 -2.71 2.07 -45.18
C TRP A 2 -2.39 3.05 -44.06
N ARG A 3 -2.97 4.25 -44.14
CA ARG A 3 -3.02 5.20 -43.02
C ARG A 3 -4.27 4.87 -42.20
N PRO A 4 -4.19 4.74 -40.86
CA PRO A 4 -5.39 4.71 -40.05
C PRO A 4 -6.00 6.12 -40.08
N GLY A 5 -7.24 6.23 -40.56
CA GLY A 5 -8.05 7.41 -40.33
C GLY A 5 -8.53 7.39 -38.88
N ASP A 6 -8.51 8.56 -38.24
CA ASP A 6 -9.07 8.78 -36.92
C ASP A 6 -10.60 8.68 -36.98
N ASP A 7 -11.13 7.47 -36.80
CA ASP A 7 -12.56 7.23 -36.62
C ASP A 7 -12.88 7.37 -35.12
N PHE A 8 -13.29 8.57 -34.70
CA PHE A 8 -13.80 8.83 -33.36
C PHE A 8 -15.32 9.01 -33.44
N GLN A 9 -16.06 8.14 -32.75
CA GLN A 9 -17.51 8.24 -32.61
C GLN A 9 -17.85 8.71 -31.20
N THR A 10 -18.58 9.83 -31.09
CA THR A 10 -19.15 10.28 -29.81
C THR A 10 -20.47 9.55 -29.58
N VAL A 11 -20.60 8.88 -28.44
CA VAL A 11 -21.79 8.12 -28.04
C VAL A 11 -22.20 8.50 -26.62
N ASP A 12 -23.50 8.38 -26.32
CA ASP A 12 -23.99 8.51 -24.95
C ASP A 12 -23.65 7.25 -24.13
N SER A 13 -24.05 7.21 -22.85
CA SER A 13 -23.72 6.08 -21.97
C SER A 13 -24.30 4.74 -22.44
N VAL A 14 -25.40 4.73 -23.20
CA VAL A 14 -26.01 3.52 -23.75
C VAL A 14 -25.29 3.12 -25.04
N GLY A 15 -24.99 4.09 -25.92
CA GLY A 15 -24.20 3.87 -27.10
C GLY A 15 -22.78 3.40 -26.77
N LEU A 16 -22.18 3.87 -25.67
CA LEU A 16 -20.88 3.37 -25.19
C LEU A 16 -20.96 1.88 -24.82
N PHE A 17 -22.06 1.46 -24.17
CA PHE A 17 -22.31 0.07 -23.80
C PHE A 17 -22.44 -0.85 -25.03
N GLU A 18 -23.11 -0.37 -26.09
CA GLU A 18 -23.28 -1.14 -27.34
C GLU A 18 -22.03 -1.14 -28.22
N THR A 19 -21.29 -0.03 -28.25
CA THR A 19 -20.07 0.14 -29.08
C THR A 19 -18.85 -0.50 -28.42
N GLU A 20 -18.88 -0.71 -27.11
CA GLU A 20 -17.90 -1.55 -26.42
C GLU A 20 -18.01 -3.00 -26.95
N MET A 21 -17.10 -3.35 -27.86
CA MET A 21 -16.74 -4.74 -28.19
C MET A 21 -16.51 -5.60 -26.93
N TYR A 22 -16.12 -4.94 -25.83
CA TYR A 22 -15.91 -5.50 -24.50
C TYR A 22 -17.17 -6.16 -23.92
N LEU A 23 -18.35 -5.59 -24.14
CA LEU A 23 -19.61 -6.12 -23.60
C LEU A 23 -20.31 -7.03 -24.59
N SER A 24 -20.42 -6.63 -25.87
CA SER A 24 -21.11 -7.43 -26.89
C SER A 24 -20.37 -8.72 -27.27
N GLY A 25 -19.03 -8.73 -27.20
CA GLY A 25 -18.19 -9.90 -27.56
C GLY A 25 -17.95 -10.88 -26.41
N MET A 26 -17.91 -10.40 -25.15
CA MET A 26 -17.67 -11.27 -23.99
C MET A 26 -18.96 -11.74 -23.29
N HIS A 27 -20.07 -11.00 -23.41
CA HIS A 27 -21.34 -11.37 -22.80
C HIS A 27 -22.22 -12.18 -23.76
N GLY A 28 -21.69 -13.30 -24.25
CA GLY A 28 -22.53 -14.43 -24.65
C GLY A 28 -23.20 -15.04 -23.41
N GLY A 29 -24.05 -14.27 -22.72
CA GLY A 29 -24.68 -14.57 -21.44
C GLY A 29 -23.67 -14.80 -20.30
N HIS A 30 -24.05 -14.42 -19.08
CA HIS A 30 -23.33 -14.75 -17.85
C HIS A 30 -23.22 -16.29 -17.55
N SER A 31 -23.38 -17.15 -18.56
CA SER A 31 -23.29 -18.61 -18.48
C SER A 31 -22.53 -19.26 -19.67
N GLY A 32 -21.91 -18.49 -20.57
CA GLY A 32 -21.26 -19.04 -21.77
C GLY A 32 -19.91 -19.75 -21.55
N GLY A 33 -19.19 -19.45 -20.45
CA GLY A 33 -18.06 -20.26 -19.96
C GLY A 33 -16.86 -20.45 -20.91
N LYS A 34 -16.64 -19.58 -21.90
CA LYS A 34 -15.60 -19.80 -22.94
C LYS A 34 -14.22 -19.28 -22.59
N THR A 35 -14.09 -18.40 -21.61
CA THR A 35 -12.83 -17.79 -21.21
C THR A 35 -12.60 -17.93 -19.71
N SER A 36 -11.33 -17.79 -19.34
CA SER A 36 -10.84 -17.66 -17.98
C SER A 36 -10.04 -16.36 -17.89
N SER A 37 -9.97 -15.80 -16.69
CA SER A 37 -9.34 -14.49 -16.47
C SER A 37 -8.62 -14.40 -15.13
N PHE A 38 -7.60 -13.55 -15.10
CA PHE A 38 -6.89 -13.16 -13.90
C PHE A 38 -6.67 -11.65 -13.92
N LYS A 39 -6.91 -10.96 -12.80
CA LYS A 39 -6.87 -9.49 -12.77
C LYS A 39 -6.19 -8.93 -11.54
N ARG A 40 -5.56 -7.77 -11.69
CA ARG A 40 -5.10 -6.91 -10.60
C ARG A 40 -5.47 -5.48 -10.92
N CYS A 41 -5.78 -4.70 -9.89
CA CYS A 41 -6.18 -3.31 -10.06
C CYS A 41 -5.29 -2.39 -9.21
N LEU A 42 -4.80 -1.33 -9.86
CA LEU A 42 -4.02 -0.26 -9.26
C LEU A 42 -4.75 1.06 -9.45
N PHE A 43 -4.60 1.96 -8.49
CA PHE A 43 -5.14 3.30 -8.55
C PHE A 43 -4.07 4.26 -9.05
N LEU A 44 -4.35 4.97 -10.15
CA LEU A 44 -3.40 5.84 -10.83
C LEU A 44 -3.93 7.27 -10.88
N ASN A 45 -3.00 8.21 -10.79
CA ASN A 45 -3.20 9.62 -11.09
C ASN A 45 -2.41 10.00 -12.34
N LEU A 46 -2.83 11.09 -13.01
CA LEU A 46 -2.04 11.70 -14.09
C LEU A 46 -1.57 10.71 -15.18
N ILE A 47 -2.44 9.80 -15.62
CA ILE A 47 -2.09 8.72 -16.57
C ILE A 47 -1.52 9.21 -17.92
N GLY A 48 -1.70 10.50 -18.25
CA GLY A 48 -1.10 11.14 -19.42
C GLY A 48 0.38 11.53 -19.25
N ARG A 49 0.96 11.39 -18.05
CA ARG A 49 2.40 11.64 -17.84
C ARG A 49 3.21 10.62 -18.64
N PRO A 50 4.27 11.02 -19.37
CA PRO A 50 4.96 10.13 -20.31
C PRO A 50 5.44 8.80 -19.71
N ASP A 51 5.96 8.82 -18.49
CA ASP A 51 6.44 7.64 -17.78
C ASP A 51 5.34 6.63 -17.41
N ILE A 52 4.09 7.08 -17.24
CA ILE A 52 2.93 6.20 -17.01
C ILE A 52 2.34 5.78 -18.36
N ALA A 53 2.11 6.73 -19.26
CA ALA A 53 1.54 6.50 -20.58
C ALA A 53 2.37 5.48 -21.39
N ASP A 54 3.70 5.63 -21.41
CA ASP A 54 4.60 4.73 -22.12
C ASP A 54 4.52 3.30 -21.57
N ARG A 55 4.36 3.14 -20.25
CA ARG A 55 4.18 1.83 -19.59
C ARG A 55 2.85 1.19 -19.95
N LEU A 56 1.76 1.96 -19.94
CA LEU A 56 0.44 1.48 -20.35
C LEU A 56 0.45 1.03 -21.82
N VAL A 57 1.07 1.82 -22.70
CA VAL A 57 1.24 1.46 -24.13
C VAL A 57 2.12 0.22 -24.29
N ALA A 58 3.24 0.12 -23.56
CA ALA A 58 4.11 -1.04 -23.58
C ALA A 58 3.41 -2.31 -23.09
N ALA A 59 2.59 -2.21 -22.05
CA ALA A 59 1.78 -3.32 -21.53
C ALA A 59 0.82 -3.85 -22.61
N ILE A 60 0.14 -2.96 -23.34
CA ILE A 60 -0.75 -3.33 -24.44
C ILE A 60 0.02 -3.99 -25.60
N LYS A 61 1.20 -3.48 -25.96
CA LYS A 61 2.04 -4.05 -27.03
C LYS A 61 2.59 -5.44 -26.71
N THR A 62 2.83 -5.73 -25.43
CA THR A 62 3.42 -6.98 -24.96
C THR A 62 2.39 -8.01 -24.47
N ARG A 63 1.10 -7.74 -24.66
CA ARG A 63 0.03 -8.62 -24.20
C ARG A 63 0.15 -10.02 -24.83
N PRO A 64 0.02 -11.09 -24.04
CA PRO A 64 0.26 -12.47 -24.52
C PRO A 64 -0.90 -13.01 -25.36
N THR A 65 -2.10 -12.46 -25.22
CA THR A 65 -3.27 -12.81 -26.03
C THR A 65 -3.94 -11.53 -26.52
N PRO A 66 -4.65 -11.55 -27.65
CA PRO A 66 -5.45 -10.41 -28.10
C PRO A 66 -6.64 -10.11 -27.17
N LEU A 67 -6.96 -11.01 -26.24
CA LEU A 67 -8.04 -10.87 -25.27
C LEU A 67 -7.60 -10.13 -24.00
N CYS A 68 -6.30 -9.99 -23.73
CA CYS A 68 -5.79 -9.24 -22.60
C CYS A 68 -5.93 -7.73 -22.82
N TYR A 69 -6.33 -6.99 -21.79
CA TYR A 69 -6.57 -5.54 -21.88
C TYR A 69 -6.29 -4.82 -20.56
N LEU A 70 -6.23 -3.50 -20.66
CA LEU A 70 -6.24 -2.57 -19.53
C LEU A 70 -7.58 -1.84 -19.55
N HIS A 71 -8.31 -1.82 -18.44
CA HIS A 71 -9.52 -1.02 -18.28
C HIS A 71 -9.22 0.13 -17.34
N LEU A 72 -9.28 1.36 -17.86
CA LEU A 72 -9.05 2.60 -17.11
C LEU A 72 -10.40 3.21 -16.74
N LEU A 73 -10.89 2.86 -15.56
CA LEU A 73 -12.14 3.39 -15.04
C LEU A 73 -11.87 4.73 -14.36
N GLN A 74 -12.41 5.82 -14.91
CA GLN A 74 -12.34 7.11 -14.24
C GLN A 74 -13.14 7.04 -12.92
N GLY A 75 -12.51 7.46 -11.83
CA GLY A 75 -13.14 7.69 -10.54
C GLY A 75 -12.76 9.06 -9.99
N GLY A 76 -12.37 9.09 -8.72
CA GLY A 76 -12.18 10.34 -7.98
C GLY A 76 -13.52 11.02 -7.66
N GLY A 77 -13.51 12.36 -7.60
CA GLY A 77 -14.69 13.16 -7.30
C GLY A 77 -15.28 12.81 -5.93
N ALA A 78 -16.55 12.40 -5.89
CA ALA A 78 -17.25 12.04 -4.64
C ALA A 78 -16.55 10.93 -3.81
N ILE A 79 -15.65 10.14 -4.41
CA ILE A 79 -14.83 9.17 -3.68
C ILE A 79 -13.84 9.87 -2.74
N GLN A 80 -13.29 11.02 -3.17
CA GLN A 80 -12.35 11.86 -2.43
C GLN A 80 -13.04 12.71 -1.34
N ASP A 81 -14.33 13.00 -1.49
CA ASP A 81 -15.12 13.78 -0.51
C ASP A 81 -15.30 13.07 0.84
N VAL A 82 -15.03 11.76 0.90
CA VAL A 82 -15.16 10.96 2.12
C VAL A 82 -13.80 10.86 2.82
N GLU A 83 -13.77 11.00 4.14
CA GLU A 83 -12.53 10.84 4.91
C GLU A 83 -11.89 9.45 4.74
N ALA A 84 -10.57 9.40 4.76
CA ALA A 84 -9.80 8.17 4.53
C ALA A 84 -10.10 7.10 5.59
N ASP A 85 -10.42 7.46 6.84
CA ASP A 85 -10.65 6.53 7.94
C ASP A 85 -12.13 6.14 8.17
N ALA A 86 -13.05 6.77 7.43
CA ALA A 86 -14.50 6.56 7.54
C ALA A 86 -14.95 5.15 7.12
N SER A 87 -14.12 4.40 6.37
CA SER A 87 -14.41 3.03 5.95
C SER A 87 -13.16 2.13 6.01
N ALA A 88 -13.29 0.85 5.62
CA ALA A 88 -12.13 -0.03 5.46
C ALA A 88 -11.26 0.41 4.26
N PHE A 89 -11.89 0.93 3.20
CA PHE A 89 -11.22 1.48 2.04
C PHE A 89 -10.76 2.91 2.33
N GLY A 90 -9.45 3.11 2.49
CA GLY A 90 -8.83 4.41 2.76
C GLY A 90 -8.08 5.02 1.58
N CYS A 91 -8.01 4.30 0.45
CA CYS A 91 -7.33 4.72 -0.77
C CYS A 91 -8.27 5.62 -1.57
N ARG A 92 -8.25 6.93 -1.34
CA ARG A 92 -9.24 7.84 -1.93
C ARG A 92 -8.66 8.83 -2.93
N ASP A 93 -7.36 9.05 -2.89
CA ASP A 93 -6.66 10.04 -3.73
C ASP A 93 -6.18 9.43 -5.06
N TRP A 94 -7.13 9.17 -5.95
CA TRP A 94 -6.88 8.65 -7.29
C TRP A 94 -7.91 9.08 -8.32
N ASP A 95 -7.48 9.20 -9.58
CA ASP A 95 -8.32 9.57 -10.72
C ASP A 95 -8.80 8.37 -11.52
N PHE A 96 -8.00 7.29 -11.60
CA PHE A 96 -8.30 6.11 -12.40
C PHE A 96 -8.06 4.80 -11.64
N ALA A 97 -9.03 3.89 -11.69
CA ALA A 97 -8.81 2.48 -11.37
C ALA A 97 -8.34 1.76 -12.65
N CYS A 98 -7.08 1.37 -12.69
CA CYS A 98 -6.47 0.62 -13.77
C CYS A 98 -6.58 -0.89 -13.52
N VAL A 99 -7.58 -1.52 -14.12
CA VAL A 99 -7.80 -2.97 -14.04
C VAL A 99 -7.01 -3.65 -15.16
N ILE A 100 -5.95 -4.35 -14.78
CA ILE A 100 -5.11 -5.13 -15.68
C ILE A 100 -5.70 -6.53 -15.75
N THR A 101 -6.25 -6.93 -16.90
CA THR A 101 -6.93 -8.23 -17.04
C THR A 101 -6.24 -9.12 -18.06
N GLY A 102 -5.66 -10.21 -17.58
CA GLY A 102 -5.21 -11.32 -18.41
C GLY A 102 -6.39 -12.21 -18.74
N VAL A 103 -6.63 -12.49 -20.02
CA VAL A 103 -7.74 -13.32 -20.50
C VAL A 103 -7.22 -14.36 -21.48
N TRP A 104 -7.74 -15.58 -21.37
CA TRP A 104 -7.43 -16.68 -22.27
C TRP A 104 -8.65 -17.58 -22.48
N PRO A 105 -8.70 -18.38 -23.56
CA PRO A 105 -9.75 -19.38 -23.75
C PRO A 105 -9.74 -20.39 -22.61
N ARG A 106 -10.90 -20.77 -22.08
CA ARG A 106 -11.00 -21.72 -20.94
C ARG A 106 -10.43 -23.09 -21.29
N SER A 107 -10.50 -23.50 -22.56
CA SER A 107 -9.86 -24.71 -23.06
C SER A 107 -8.34 -24.73 -22.90
N GLU A 108 -7.73 -23.56 -22.66
CA GLU A 108 -6.30 -23.38 -22.44
C GLU A 108 -5.93 -23.17 -20.96
N ASP A 109 -6.85 -23.45 -20.03
CA ASP A 109 -6.53 -23.48 -18.60
C ASP A 109 -5.34 -24.41 -18.30
N GLY A 110 -4.41 -23.97 -17.44
CA GLY A 110 -3.19 -24.71 -17.09
C GLY A 110 -2.08 -24.72 -18.16
N THR A 111 -2.35 -24.23 -19.37
CA THR A 111 -1.35 -24.15 -20.45
C THR A 111 -0.40 -22.95 -20.27
N GLU A 112 0.56 -22.85 -21.19
CA GLU A 112 1.49 -21.71 -21.23
C GLU A 112 0.79 -20.38 -21.56
N THR A 113 -0.32 -20.40 -22.31
CA THR A 113 -1.11 -19.18 -22.57
C THR A 113 -1.66 -18.61 -21.27
N ALA A 114 -2.30 -19.44 -20.46
CA ALA A 114 -2.85 -19.04 -19.15
C ALA A 114 -1.75 -18.51 -18.22
N ARG A 115 -0.61 -19.23 -18.13
CA ARG A 115 0.55 -18.80 -17.33
C ARG A 115 1.14 -17.48 -17.82
N SER A 116 1.20 -17.28 -19.13
CA SER A 116 1.71 -16.05 -19.72
C SER A 116 0.78 -14.87 -19.46
N ALA A 117 -0.54 -15.06 -19.53
CA ALA A 117 -1.52 -14.05 -19.14
C ALA A 117 -1.38 -13.64 -17.67
N VAL A 118 -1.26 -14.61 -16.75
CA VAL A 118 -1.05 -14.33 -15.33
C VAL A 118 0.28 -13.60 -15.08
N ARG A 119 1.38 -14.05 -15.69
CA ARG A 119 2.69 -13.38 -15.57
C ARG A 119 2.66 -11.96 -16.12
N TRP A 120 1.98 -11.74 -17.24
CA TRP A 120 1.82 -10.41 -17.82
C TRP A 120 1.08 -9.48 -16.85
N VAL A 121 -0.02 -9.93 -16.23
CA VAL A 121 -0.73 -9.13 -15.21
C VAL A 121 0.19 -8.73 -14.04
N TYR A 122 0.96 -9.67 -13.50
CA TYR A 122 1.90 -9.37 -12.41
C TYR A 122 3.04 -8.44 -12.85
N SER A 123 3.58 -8.61 -14.06
CA SER A 123 4.62 -7.74 -14.60
C SER A 123 4.12 -6.31 -14.74
N VAL A 124 2.97 -6.13 -15.38
CA VAL A 124 2.37 -4.81 -15.58
C VAL A 124 1.99 -4.17 -14.25
N ALA A 125 1.43 -4.93 -13.30
CA ALA A 125 1.14 -4.42 -11.97
C ALA A 125 2.42 -4.01 -11.22
N GLY A 126 3.47 -4.81 -11.27
CA GLY A 126 4.76 -4.46 -10.67
C GLY A 126 5.40 -3.21 -11.29
N ASP A 127 5.28 -3.05 -12.60
CA ASP A 127 5.80 -1.89 -13.34
C ASP A 127 5.05 -0.59 -13.05
N LEU A 128 3.75 -0.68 -12.75
CA LEU A 128 2.89 0.47 -12.46
C LEU A 128 2.82 0.80 -10.96
N LEU A 129 3.10 -0.15 -10.07
CA LEU A 129 3.02 0.02 -8.61
C LEU A 129 3.81 1.24 -8.08
N PRO A 130 5.03 1.56 -8.54
CA PRO A 130 5.74 2.77 -8.09
C PRO A 130 5.05 4.09 -8.48
N PHE A 131 4.11 4.04 -9.40
CA PHE A 131 3.35 5.18 -9.91
C PHE A 131 1.90 5.20 -9.43
N SER A 132 1.46 4.13 -8.76
CA SER A 132 0.13 4.06 -8.19
C SER A 132 0.07 4.76 -6.85
N SER A 133 -1.07 5.36 -6.55
CA SER A 133 -1.40 5.80 -5.20
C SER A 133 -1.53 4.56 -4.30
N GLU A 134 -2.31 3.57 -4.72
CA GLU A 134 -2.59 2.34 -3.97
C GLU A 134 -3.05 1.18 -4.88
N ALA A 135 -3.36 0.02 -4.28
CA ALA A 135 -3.91 -1.15 -4.98
C ALA A 135 -5.34 -1.49 -4.52
N TYR A 136 -6.12 -2.19 -5.34
CA TYR A 136 -7.47 -2.61 -4.96
C TYR A 136 -7.47 -3.97 -4.26
N GLY A 137 -7.75 -3.97 -2.95
CA GLY A 137 -7.70 -5.19 -2.13
C GLY A 137 -8.67 -6.30 -2.54
N ALA A 138 -9.76 -6.00 -3.24
CA ALA A 138 -10.76 -7.02 -3.61
C ALA A 138 -10.26 -8.03 -4.66
N ASP A 139 -9.20 -7.70 -5.40
CA ASP A 139 -8.60 -8.61 -6.38
C ASP A 139 -7.49 -9.49 -5.80
N LEU A 140 -7.12 -9.29 -4.52
CA LEU A 140 -5.92 -9.88 -3.91
C LEU A 140 -6.24 -11.11 -3.05
N GLY A 141 -5.31 -12.05 -3.01
CA GLY A 141 -5.40 -13.27 -2.19
C GLY A 141 -4.11 -13.59 -1.45
N PRO A 142 -4.02 -14.77 -0.82
CA PRO A 142 -2.88 -15.15 0.02
C PRO A 142 -1.62 -15.52 -0.78
N ASP A 143 -1.63 -15.35 -2.10
CA ASP A 143 -0.48 -15.62 -2.94
C ASP A 143 0.68 -14.68 -2.56
N PRO A 144 1.90 -15.19 -2.31
CA PRO A 144 3.04 -14.33 -1.96
C PRO A 144 3.34 -13.24 -3.01
N ARG A 145 2.95 -13.45 -4.27
CA ARG A 145 3.10 -12.46 -5.34
C ARG A 145 2.23 -11.22 -5.13
N ASP A 146 1.14 -11.34 -4.37
CA ASP A 146 0.27 -10.21 -4.01
C ASP A 146 0.80 -9.39 -2.84
N ALA A 147 1.86 -9.83 -2.15
CA ALA A 147 2.30 -9.20 -0.90
C ALA A 147 2.61 -7.70 -1.03
N ALA A 148 3.21 -7.30 -2.15
CA ALA A 148 3.51 -5.89 -2.42
C ALA A 148 2.24 -5.08 -2.69
N LEU A 149 1.30 -5.60 -3.49
CA LEU A 149 0.01 -4.94 -3.77
C LEU A 149 -0.84 -4.83 -2.50
N ALA A 150 -0.90 -5.90 -1.72
CA ALA A 150 -1.63 -5.94 -0.45
C ALA A 150 -1.00 -5.01 0.60
N ALA A 151 0.25 -4.59 0.40
CA ALA A 151 0.87 -3.59 1.26
C ALA A 151 0.19 -2.23 1.15
N GLU A 152 -0.32 -1.93 -0.04
CA GLU A 152 -0.91 -0.64 -0.41
C GLU A 152 -2.45 -0.66 -0.40
N ALA A 153 -3.09 -1.82 -0.17
CA ALA A 153 -4.50 -2.02 -0.47
C ALA A 153 -5.54 -1.27 0.41
N PHE A 154 -5.12 -0.70 1.54
CA PHE A 154 -6.02 -0.11 2.53
C PHE A 154 -5.57 1.25 3.04
N GLY A 155 -4.49 1.81 2.49
CA GLY A 155 -3.88 3.06 2.95
C GLY A 155 -3.68 3.08 4.49
N PRO A 156 -4.08 4.16 5.19
CA PRO A 156 -3.85 4.31 6.63
C PRO A 156 -4.61 3.27 7.49
N ASN A 157 -5.66 2.64 6.94
CA ASN A 157 -6.50 1.71 7.69
C ASN A 157 -5.92 0.30 7.83
N ARG A 158 -4.84 -0.02 7.11
CA ARG A 158 -4.28 -1.38 7.03
C ARG A 158 -3.97 -2.00 8.40
N LEU A 159 -3.36 -1.23 9.30
CA LEU A 159 -3.03 -1.72 10.66
C LEU A 159 -4.26 -1.89 11.55
N ARG A 160 -5.26 -1.01 11.41
CA ARG A 160 -6.55 -1.14 12.11
C ARG A 160 -7.25 -2.44 11.69
N LEU A 161 -7.26 -2.74 10.40
CA LEU A 161 -7.84 -3.97 9.86
C LEU A 161 -7.07 -5.21 10.30
N ALA A 162 -5.74 -5.18 10.35
CA ALA A 162 -4.93 -6.28 10.86
C ALA A 162 -5.27 -6.65 12.31
N ARG A 163 -5.49 -5.65 13.18
CA ARG A 163 -5.95 -5.85 14.57
C ARG A 163 -7.34 -6.48 14.60
N LEU A 164 -8.27 -5.97 13.80
CA LEU A 164 -9.63 -6.49 13.73
C LEU A 164 -9.65 -7.94 13.23
N LYS A 165 -8.84 -8.26 12.22
CA LYS A 165 -8.66 -9.62 11.71
C LYS A 165 -8.16 -10.56 12.80
N HIS A 166 -7.20 -10.11 13.62
CA HIS A 166 -6.68 -10.92 14.72
C HIS A 166 -7.72 -11.21 15.80
N SER A 167 -8.58 -10.25 16.15
CA SER A 167 -9.62 -10.45 17.17
C SER A 167 -10.83 -11.24 16.64
N MET A 168 -11.24 -10.98 15.40
CA MET A 168 -12.47 -11.55 14.80
C MET A 168 -12.23 -12.89 14.10
N ASP A 169 -11.01 -13.15 13.62
CA ASP A 169 -10.64 -14.40 12.98
C ASP A 169 -9.29 -14.93 13.51
N PRO A 170 -9.20 -15.23 14.82
CA PRO A 170 -7.96 -15.67 15.46
C PRO A 170 -7.45 -17.02 14.92
N ARG A 171 -8.33 -17.81 14.30
CA ARG A 171 -8.00 -19.12 13.70
C ARG A 171 -7.73 -19.04 12.19
N GLY A 172 -7.85 -17.86 11.57
CA GLY A 172 -7.58 -17.69 10.15
C GLY A 172 -8.52 -18.45 9.22
N VAL A 173 -9.80 -18.59 9.58
CA VAL A 173 -10.84 -19.25 8.77
C VAL A 173 -11.01 -18.53 7.42
N LEU A 174 -10.88 -17.21 7.39
CA LEU A 174 -10.99 -16.40 6.17
C LEU A 174 -9.58 -16.12 5.61
N SER A 175 -8.85 -17.17 5.22
CA SER A 175 -7.45 -17.09 4.76
C SER A 175 -7.28 -16.66 3.31
N TYR A 176 -8.34 -16.68 2.50
CA TYR A 176 -8.29 -16.37 1.07
C TYR A 176 -8.63 -14.90 0.72
N ALA A 177 -8.86 -14.05 1.73
CA ALA A 177 -9.04 -12.61 1.54
C ALA A 177 -7.70 -11.89 1.31
N CYS A 178 -7.77 -10.60 0.96
CA CYS A 178 -6.59 -9.74 0.86
C CYS A 178 -5.69 -9.89 2.10
N PRO A 179 -4.39 -10.18 1.93
CA PRO A 179 -3.53 -10.48 3.05
C PRO A 179 -3.28 -9.20 3.86
N LEU A 180 -3.58 -9.29 5.16
CA LEU A 180 -3.27 -8.25 6.13
C LEU A 180 -1.96 -8.61 6.84
N PRO A 181 -1.15 -7.61 7.23
CA PRO A 181 0.03 -7.89 8.03
C PRO A 181 -0.40 -8.56 9.34
N LYS A 182 0.51 -9.35 9.94
CA LYS A 182 0.28 -9.82 11.30
C LYS A 182 0.05 -8.59 12.19
N ALA A 183 -1.00 -8.64 13.01
CA ALA A 183 -1.28 -7.56 13.94
C ALA A 183 0.02 -7.25 14.71
N PRO A 184 0.46 -5.97 14.73
CA PRO A 184 1.52 -5.57 15.64
C PRO A 184 1.14 -6.06 17.03
N LYS A 185 2.11 -6.57 17.81
CA LYS A 185 1.86 -6.80 19.23
C LYS A 185 1.59 -5.42 19.85
N ASP A 186 0.31 -5.07 19.99
CA ASP A 186 -0.06 -3.82 20.61
C ASP A 186 0.59 -3.74 22.00
N PRO A 187 1.15 -2.58 22.37
CA PRO A 187 1.70 -2.43 23.70
C PRO A 187 0.54 -2.64 24.68
N LYS A 188 0.55 -3.78 25.39
CA LYS A 188 -0.43 -4.07 26.44
C LYS A 188 -0.40 -3.03 27.56
N LEU A 189 0.73 -2.34 27.71
CA LEU A 189 0.96 -1.29 28.69
C LEU A 189 1.87 -0.23 28.07
N ILE A 190 1.47 1.02 28.16
CA ILE A 190 2.31 2.20 27.88
C ILE A 190 2.51 2.90 29.21
N ILE A 191 3.77 3.13 29.60
CA ILE A 191 4.09 3.92 30.80
C ILE A 191 4.77 5.20 30.36
N LEU A 192 4.14 6.33 30.66
CA LEU A 192 4.68 7.65 30.38
C LEU A 192 5.55 8.11 31.55
N VAL A 193 6.87 8.22 31.33
CA VAL A 193 7.81 8.75 32.32
C VAL A 193 7.98 10.25 32.06
N THR A 194 7.34 11.07 32.90
CA THR A 194 7.38 12.53 32.84
C THR A 194 8.00 13.12 34.11
N GLY A 195 8.32 14.41 34.10
CA GLY A 195 8.95 15.12 35.21
C GLY A 195 9.75 16.34 34.74
N GLU A 196 10.26 17.12 35.68
CA GLU A 196 11.01 18.35 35.44
C GLU A 196 12.31 18.13 34.62
N ILE A 197 12.96 19.24 34.28
CA ILE A 197 14.22 19.21 33.53
C ILE A 197 15.30 18.49 34.37
N CYS A 198 16.11 17.66 33.72
CA CYS A 198 17.26 16.97 34.35
C CYS A 198 16.96 15.92 35.44
N VAL A 199 15.70 15.49 35.64
CA VAL A 199 15.34 14.46 36.65
C VAL A 199 15.63 13.00 36.22
N GLY A 200 16.34 12.78 35.12
CA GLY A 200 16.75 11.42 34.72
C GLY A 200 15.63 10.52 34.17
N LYS A 201 14.62 11.09 33.48
CA LYS A 201 13.51 10.34 32.87
C LYS A 201 13.96 9.13 32.04
N ASP A 202 14.94 9.32 31.15
CA ASP A 202 15.52 8.25 30.31
C ASP A 202 16.14 7.13 31.16
N TYR A 203 16.74 7.47 32.30
CA TYR A 203 17.36 6.51 33.21
C TYR A 203 16.30 5.68 33.95
N CYS A 204 15.25 6.33 34.45
CA CYS A 204 14.11 5.64 35.08
C CYS A 204 13.43 4.66 34.10
N ALA A 205 13.15 5.11 32.87
CA ALA A 205 12.56 4.25 31.84
C ALA A 205 13.41 3.00 31.54
N LYS A 206 14.75 3.15 31.51
CA LYS A 206 15.67 2.02 31.32
C LYS A 206 15.67 1.03 32.49
N ILE A 207 15.57 1.51 33.73
CA ILE A 207 15.43 0.64 34.91
C ILE A 207 14.15 -0.19 34.80
N TRP A 208 13.03 0.44 34.44
CA TRP A 208 11.76 -0.27 34.30
C TRP A 208 11.79 -1.31 33.19
N VAL A 209 12.37 -1.00 32.03
CA VAL A 209 12.58 -2.00 30.98
C VAL A 209 13.43 -3.16 31.50
N SER A 210 14.55 -2.90 32.16
CA SER A 210 15.39 -3.96 32.75
C SER A 210 14.62 -4.82 33.76
N MET A 211 13.81 -4.21 34.62
CA MET A 211 12.97 -4.90 35.59
C MET A 211 11.91 -5.76 34.91
N PHE A 212 11.18 -5.24 33.93
CA PHE A 212 10.14 -6.00 33.23
C PHE A 212 10.72 -7.15 32.42
N THR A 213 11.86 -6.96 31.74
CA THR A 213 12.56 -8.04 31.04
C THR A 213 13.00 -9.15 31.99
N ARG A 214 13.38 -8.81 33.23
CA ARG A 214 13.84 -9.80 34.22
C ARG A 214 12.70 -10.50 34.96
N CYS A 215 11.64 -9.77 35.28
CA CYS A 215 10.57 -10.26 36.14
C CYS A 215 9.46 -11.00 35.40
N ILE A 216 9.33 -10.82 34.08
CA ILE A 216 8.22 -11.38 33.31
C ILE A 216 8.77 -12.42 32.34
N GLN A 217 8.27 -13.65 32.45
CA GLN A 217 8.58 -14.80 31.58
C GLN A 217 8.64 -14.41 30.09
N GLU A 218 9.41 -15.18 29.31
CA GLU A 218 9.94 -14.98 27.93
C GLU A 218 9.01 -14.39 26.84
N ASN A 219 7.75 -14.10 27.14
CA ASN A 219 6.73 -13.65 26.19
C ASN A 219 6.47 -12.14 26.16
N ILE A 220 7.16 -11.31 26.96
CA ILE A 220 6.99 -9.85 26.92
C ILE A 220 8.19 -9.15 26.29
N THR A 221 7.91 -8.37 25.24
CA THR A 221 8.87 -7.46 24.61
C THR A 221 8.69 -6.06 25.19
N THR A 222 9.74 -5.51 25.78
CA THR A 222 9.76 -4.18 26.39
C THR A 222 10.71 -3.25 25.64
N ARG A 223 10.31 -1.99 25.42
CA ARG A 223 11.14 -0.99 24.74
C ARG A 223 11.02 0.37 25.41
N VAL A 224 12.09 1.17 25.34
CA VAL A 224 12.07 2.60 25.68
C VAL A 224 11.99 3.38 24.38
N ALA A 225 11.14 4.42 24.36
CA ALA A 225 11.12 5.41 23.30
C ALA A 225 11.16 6.81 23.93
N SER A 226 11.98 7.71 23.38
CA SER A 226 11.98 9.13 23.78
C SER A 226 11.36 9.97 22.67
N ILE A 227 10.40 10.82 23.02
CA ILE A 227 9.77 11.76 22.07
C ILE A 227 10.79 12.71 21.42
N SER A 228 11.92 12.94 22.07
CA SER A 228 12.99 13.80 21.59
C SER A 228 13.98 13.12 20.64
N ASP A 229 13.85 11.81 20.40
CA ASP A 229 14.88 11.06 19.65
C ASP A 229 14.89 11.36 18.15
N ALA A 230 13.74 11.66 17.54
CA ALA A 230 13.67 12.08 16.13
C ALA A 230 14.42 13.41 15.92
N ILE A 231 14.07 14.42 16.74
CA ILE A 231 14.72 15.73 16.71
C ILE A 231 16.23 15.64 16.99
N LYS A 232 16.67 14.78 17.93
CA LYS A 232 18.11 14.55 18.16
C LYS A 232 18.81 13.97 16.94
N ALA A 233 18.16 13.07 16.19
CA ALA A 233 18.74 12.47 15.00
C ALA A 233 18.88 13.50 13.87
N GLU A 234 17.84 14.31 13.65
CA GLU A 234 17.86 15.41 12.69
C GLU A 234 18.92 16.46 13.05
N TYR A 235 18.96 16.88 14.32
CA TYR A 235 19.99 17.80 14.80
C TYR A 235 21.39 17.21 14.66
N ALA A 236 21.60 15.93 14.99
CA ALA A 236 22.89 15.27 14.85
C ALA A 236 23.38 15.30 13.39
N ALA A 237 22.48 15.01 12.44
CA ALA A 237 22.78 15.09 11.02
C ALA A 237 23.10 16.52 10.57
N ALA A 238 22.33 17.52 11.04
CA ALA A 238 22.52 18.92 10.66
C ALA A 238 23.76 19.58 11.27
N ALA A 239 24.08 19.25 12.53
CA ALA A 239 25.17 19.85 13.30
C ALA A 239 26.47 19.02 13.27
N GLY A 240 26.47 17.86 12.62
CA GLY A 240 27.59 16.91 12.67
C GLY A 240 27.87 16.36 14.08
N ALA A 241 26.86 16.34 14.95
CA ALA A 241 27.00 15.90 16.34
C ALA A 241 26.87 14.37 16.45
N ASP A 242 27.51 13.77 17.46
CA ASP A 242 27.41 12.34 17.72
C ASP A 242 26.04 11.98 18.34
N LEU A 243 25.21 11.27 17.58
CA LEU A 243 23.91 10.80 18.03
C LEU A 243 24.01 9.84 19.22
N GLY A 244 25.08 9.03 19.30
CA GLY A 244 25.33 8.15 20.43
C GLY A 244 25.52 8.95 21.72
N GLY A 245 26.38 9.97 21.67
CA GLY A 245 26.59 10.96 22.71
C GLY A 245 25.30 11.65 23.14
N LEU A 246 24.49 12.15 22.20
CA LEU A 246 23.20 12.81 22.49
C LEU A 246 22.18 11.87 23.14
N ARG A 247 22.34 10.55 23.01
CA ARG A 247 21.44 9.54 23.62
C ARG A 247 21.94 9.03 24.97
N LEU A 248 23.25 8.84 25.11
CA LEU A 248 23.83 8.07 26.21
C LEU A 248 24.69 8.89 27.17
N ASN A 249 25.29 9.99 26.73
CA ASN A 249 26.22 10.77 27.53
C ASN A 249 25.57 12.06 28.07
N ARG A 250 25.37 12.14 29.40
CA ARG A 250 24.73 13.30 30.03
C ARG A 250 25.51 14.59 29.81
N ALA A 251 26.84 14.59 29.99
CA ALA A 251 27.65 15.79 29.84
C ALA A 251 27.59 16.32 28.40
N TYR A 252 27.65 15.40 27.42
CA TYR A 252 27.51 15.74 26.01
C TYR A 252 26.13 16.32 25.68
N LYS A 253 25.05 15.74 26.25
CA LYS A 253 23.70 16.31 26.09
C LYS A 253 23.60 17.72 26.64
N GLU A 254 24.17 17.99 27.82
CA GLU A 254 24.13 19.33 28.41
C GLU A 254 24.90 20.35 27.56
N GLN A 255 26.06 19.96 27.02
CA GLN A 255 26.83 20.81 26.10
C GLN A 255 26.01 21.23 24.86
N HIS A 256 25.26 20.29 24.27
CA HIS A 256 24.46 20.54 23.08
C HIS A 256 23.05 21.08 23.36
N ARG A 257 22.61 21.12 24.62
CA ARG A 257 21.23 21.45 25.00
C ARG A 257 20.75 22.81 24.46
N PRO A 258 21.51 23.92 24.57
CA PRO A 258 21.04 25.21 24.06
C PRO A 258 20.82 25.19 22.55
N ALA A 259 21.77 24.61 21.80
CA ALA A 259 21.70 24.51 20.34
C ALA A 259 20.57 23.57 19.87
N LEU A 260 20.39 22.43 20.54
CA LEU A 260 19.31 21.49 20.25
C LEU A 260 17.93 22.10 20.55
N THR A 261 17.81 22.90 21.62
CA THR A 261 16.56 23.61 21.95
C THR A 261 16.22 24.65 20.89
N ALA A 262 17.21 25.44 20.46
CA ALA A 262 17.03 26.41 19.39
C ALA A 262 16.71 25.74 18.05
N PHE A 263 17.31 24.58 17.76
CA PHE A 263 16.99 23.78 16.56
C PHE A 263 15.53 23.34 16.55
N PHE A 264 15.05 22.79 17.67
CA PHE A 264 13.65 22.38 17.82
C PHE A 264 12.67 23.55 17.67
N GLN A 265 12.95 24.69 18.31
CA GLN A 265 12.08 25.87 18.25
C GLN A 265 11.93 26.45 16.83
N LYS A 266 12.88 26.18 15.91
CA LYS A 266 12.76 26.60 14.50
C LYS A 266 11.86 25.70 13.67
N GLN A 267 11.50 24.52 14.19
CA GLN A 267 10.67 23.53 13.50
C GLN A 267 9.20 23.58 13.95
N ILE A 268 8.88 24.39 14.97
CA ILE A 268 7.52 24.69 15.44
C ILE A 268 7.08 26.01 14.80
#